data_AF-A0A9R1XJB8-F1
#
_entry.id   AF-A0A9R1XJB8-F1
#
_cell.length_a   1.000
_cell.length_b   1.000
_cell.length_c   1.000
_cell.angle_alpha   90.00
_cell.angle_beta   90.00
_cell.angle_gamma   90.00
#
_symmetry.space_group_name_H-M   'P 1'
#
loop_
_entity.id
_entity.type
_entity.pdbx_description
1 polymer ?
#
loop_
_entity_poly.entity_id
_entity_poly.type
_entity_poly.pdbx_seq_one_letter_code
_entity_poly.pdbx_strand_id
1 'polypeptide(L)'
;MACERRVLTLGGKGSSLSPASVFEFSIASPPHILKTDPSALSSPTSNHKQNLPAPDFLAPSPGSYFKASIDSSSSPLNNKHNPAPSRIQLSVPDFLSPEEARASFLLLYKHLLGGSSSSSSTAVSQLLDILNNDTQTLTIDLDFQGNEDINKLRGSWPLITLIGICALLDHTASSLAPVADAVAALSCEALKADTSTAFSFTDSGDGCSDKDVTYVSNVMKVLLNGSKLCGNLHYIPIVHGRLRSLYKSVHSSTRIAVNSSTPFANGNGEDLSGLFSSLARALKNLGKSTHICLKGFENDDLYPTLVDSFNAGCPGLDRLNNSIKAAAKFELEEKYVESLHEIYILAKAVRKILSWEATISFISLEGSMKGEEGIDEKPDKKKKVMGKGTTLLMQFIKDNLLSVANNVTDSSCSTLPEKVAQCFLSHFESLLPKVKQVVESNESRRLPKLVKVTRDFAKEQMVVREKAFAIIGNVFKRHGAMALDTPVFELRETLTGKYGEDSKLIYDLADQGGEICSLRYDLTVPFARYVAMNGLTSFRRYQIAKVEETTHLKQDTVNFINAILTLLLNIGDYEVSVLVTFSFPYLFFYILK
;
A
#
# COMPACT_ATOMS: atom_id res chain seq x y z
N MET A 1 -18.68 19.65 12.90
CA MET A 1 -19.68 19.51 11.81
C MET A 1 -20.27 18.12 11.88
N ALA A 2 -21.59 17.97 11.83
CA ALA A 2 -22.25 16.66 11.77
C ALA A 2 -21.82 15.96 10.47
N CYS A 3 -21.14 14.83 10.57
CA CYS A 3 -20.72 14.04 9.41
C CYS A 3 -21.98 13.50 8.72
N GLU A 4 -22.20 13.86 7.46
CA GLU A 4 -23.31 13.37 6.64
C GLU A 4 -23.26 11.82 6.60
N ARG A 5 -24.38 11.14 6.92
CA ARG A 5 -24.41 9.67 6.96
C ARG A 5 -24.15 9.11 5.57
N ARG A 6 -22.98 8.51 5.36
CA ARG A 6 -22.66 7.81 4.11
C ARG A 6 -23.52 6.56 3.96
N VAL A 7 -23.81 6.19 2.72
CA VAL A 7 -24.56 4.99 2.36
C VAL A 7 -23.59 3.92 1.87
N LEU A 8 -23.59 2.75 2.49
CA LEU A 8 -22.88 1.56 2.05
C LEU A 8 -23.88 0.58 1.43
N THR A 9 -23.78 0.32 0.13
CA THR A 9 -24.63 -0.64 -0.56
C THR A 9 -23.88 -1.95 -0.76
N LEU A 10 -24.47 -3.08 -0.34
CA LEU A 10 -23.91 -4.43 -0.50
C LEU A 10 -24.87 -5.34 -1.27
N GLY A 11 -24.30 -6.24 -2.08
CA GLY A 11 -25.04 -7.07 -3.03
C GLY A 11 -24.88 -6.57 -4.46
N GLY A 12 -24.93 -7.46 -5.46
CA GLY A 12 -24.83 -7.13 -6.88
C GLY A 12 -23.53 -7.60 -7.56
N LYS A 13 -23.54 -7.71 -8.90
CA LYS A 13 -22.35 -8.11 -9.68
C LYS A 13 -21.24 -7.07 -9.51
N GLY A 14 -20.16 -7.44 -8.82
CA GLY A 14 -18.99 -6.60 -8.62
C GLY A 14 -18.95 -5.83 -7.29
N SER A 15 -19.87 -6.10 -6.34
CA SER A 15 -19.82 -5.46 -5.00
C SER A 15 -18.64 -6.00 -4.18
N SER A 16 -17.45 -5.41 -4.34
CA SER A 16 -16.28 -5.72 -3.50
C SER A 16 -16.23 -4.79 -2.29
N LEU A 17 -16.10 -5.35 -1.10
CA LEU A 17 -15.91 -4.58 0.13
C LEU A 17 -14.42 -4.34 0.36
N SER A 18 -14.05 -3.08 0.60
CA SER A 18 -12.68 -2.73 0.96
C SER A 18 -12.49 -2.71 2.48
N PRO A 19 -11.29 -3.02 3.01
CA PRO A 19 -10.99 -2.87 4.44
C PRO A 19 -11.26 -1.45 4.98
N ALA A 20 -11.04 -0.42 4.15
CA ALA A 20 -11.39 0.95 4.50
C ALA A 20 -12.90 1.16 4.68
N SER A 21 -13.72 0.56 3.82
CA SER A 21 -15.19 0.62 3.95
C SER A 21 -15.69 -0.10 5.20
N VAL A 22 -15.07 -1.23 5.57
CA VAL A 22 -15.35 -1.92 6.84
C VAL A 22 -15.00 -1.02 8.02
N PHE A 23 -13.80 -0.44 8.00
CA PHE A 23 -13.34 0.43 9.07
C PHE A 23 -14.24 1.66 9.24
N GLU A 24 -14.51 2.42 8.16
CA GLU A 24 -15.38 3.61 8.19
C GLU A 24 -16.77 3.26 8.75
N PHE A 25 -17.36 2.14 8.33
CA PHE A 25 -18.66 1.69 8.84
C PHE A 25 -18.63 1.33 10.33
N SER A 26 -17.54 0.69 10.78
CA SER A 26 -17.37 0.25 12.17
C SER A 26 -17.14 1.39 13.15
N ILE A 27 -16.44 2.47 12.74
CA ILE A 27 -16.09 3.59 13.62
C ILE A 27 -17.08 4.77 13.55
N ALA A 28 -17.98 4.80 12.55
CA ALA A 28 -18.86 5.94 12.33
C ALA A 28 -19.84 6.18 13.49
N SER A 29 -19.91 7.42 13.95
CA SER A 29 -20.90 7.91 14.90
C SER A 29 -21.50 9.23 14.38
N PRO A 30 -22.78 9.26 13.95
CA PRO A 30 -23.73 8.15 13.90
C PRO A 30 -23.38 7.10 12.82
N PRO A 31 -23.91 5.86 12.91
CA PRO A 31 -23.69 4.80 11.94
C PRO A 31 -23.96 5.23 10.49
N HIS A 32 -23.13 4.73 9.57
CA HIS A 32 -23.41 4.78 8.14
C HIS A 32 -24.63 3.91 7.80
N ILE A 33 -25.38 4.30 6.78
CA ILE A 33 -26.61 3.61 6.37
C ILE A 33 -26.21 2.43 5.49
N LEU A 34 -26.53 1.22 5.92
CA LEU A 34 -26.37 0.00 5.14
C LEU A 34 -27.60 -0.23 4.26
N LYS A 35 -27.39 -0.55 2.98
CA LYS A 35 -28.44 -0.92 2.02
C LYS A 35 -28.11 -2.23 1.31
N THR A 36 -29.12 -3.01 0.98
CA THR A 36 -28.99 -4.17 0.08
C THR A 36 -29.23 -3.74 -1.36
N ASP A 37 -28.39 -4.18 -2.29
CA ASP A 37 -28.70 -4.08 -3.71
C ASP A 37 -29.85 -5.03 -4.06
N PRO A 38 -30.92 -4.55 -4.74
CA PRO A 38 -32.06 -5.39 -5.12
C PRO A 38 -31.67 -6.64 -5.94
N SER A 39 -30.59 -6.57 -6.73
CA SER A 39 -30.11 -7.68 -7.55
C SER A 39 -29.52 -8.84 -6.73
N ALA A 40 -29.13 -8.61 -5.47
CA ALA A 40 -28.68 -9.67 -4.56
C ALA A 40 -29.84 -10.45 -3.93
N LEU A 41 -31.04 -9.88 -3.93
CA LEU A 41 -32.26 -10.54 -3.43
C LEU A 41 -32.97 -11.34 -4.53
N SER A 42 -32.65 -11.09 -5.81
CA SER A 42 -33.12 -11.89 -6.95
C SER A 42 -32.21 -13.10 -7.18
N SER A 43 -32.72 -14.31 -6.92
CA SER A 43 -32.00 -15.57 -7.11
C SER A 43 -31.34 -15.70 -8.49
N PRO A 44 -30.04 -16.07 -8.60
CA PRO A 44 -29.55 -16.71 -9.80
C PRO A 44 -30.02 -18.17 -9.79
N THR A 45 -31.14 -18.45 -10.45
CA THR A 45 -31.46 -19.81 -10.89
C THR A 45 -30.33 -20.30 -11.80
N SER A 46 -29.78 -21.47 -11.49
CA SER A 46 -28.70 -22.20 -12.18
C SER A 46 -27.28 -21.94 -11.68
N ASN A 47 -26.83 -22.83 -10.78
CA ASN A 47 -25.53 -23.48 -10.94
C ASN A 47 -25.67 -24.91 -10.43
N HIS A 48 -25.29 -25.88 -11.28
CA HIS A 48 -25.44 -27.31 -11.06
C HIS A 48 -24.80 -27.74 -9.72
N LYS A 49 -25.60 -28.32 -8.83
CA LYS A 49 -25.12 -29.08 -7.67
C LYS A 49 -24.34 -30.31 -8.16
N GLN A 50 -23.01 -30.29 -8.08
CA GLN A 50 -22.26 -31.54 -7.92
C GLN A 50 -22.24 -31.87 -6.42
N ASN A 51 -23.14 -32.74 -6.00
CA ASN A 51 -23.08 -33.40 -4.70
C ASN A 51 -21.95 -34.43 -4.74
N LEU A 52 -20.78 -34.08 -4.20
CA LEU A 52 -19.81 -35.07 -3.72
C LEU A 52 -20.06 -35.27 -2.21
N PRO A 53 -19.99 -36.51 -1.68
CA PRO A 53 -20.22 -36.76 -0.28
C PRO A 53 -19.13 -36.07 0.56
N ALA A 54 -19.56 -35.29 1.56
CA ALA A 54 -18.65 -34.71 2.54
C ALA A 54 -18.00 -35.84 3.36
N PRO A 55 -16.67 -35.87 3.50
CA PRO A 55 -16.04 -36.74 4.49
C PRO A 55 -16.30 -36.18 5.89
N ASP A 56 -16.66 -37.07 6.83
CA ASP A 56 -16.79 -36.75 8.25
C ASP A 56 -15.44 -36.29 8.82
N PHE A 57 -15.30 -34.98 9.07
CA PHE A 57 -14.17 -34.44 9.82
C PHE A 57 -14.68 -33.51 10.93
N LEU A 58 -14.08 -33.70 12.11
CA LEU A 58 -14.37 -32.97 13.34
C LEU A 58 -14.21 -31.45 13.11
N ALA A 59 -15.32 -30.71 13.26
CA ALA A 59 -15.28 -29.26 13.37
C ALA A 59 -14.36 -28.85 14.53
N PRO A 60 -13.58 -27.77 14.41
CA PRO A 60 -12.81 -27.26 15.54
C PRO A 60 -13.76 -26.99 16.71
N SER A 61 -13.35 -27.37 17.92
CA SER A 61 -14.09 -27.04 19.13
C SER A 61 -14.18 -25.51 19.20
N PRO A 62 -15.38 -24.90 19.18
CA PRO A 62 -15.49 -23.46 19.36
C PRO A 62 -14.83 -23.12 20.70
N GLY A 63 -13.88 -22.17 20.70
CA GLY A 63 -13.33 -21.64 21.93
C GLY A 63 -14.49 -21.22 22.85
N SER A 64 -14.33 -21.39 24.17
CA SER A 64 -15.40 -21.23 25.18
C SER A 64 -16.12 -19.87 25.18
N TYR A 65 -15.69 -18.92 24.36
CA TYR A 65 -16.17 -17.55 24.25
C TYR A 65 -17.19 -17.32 23.13
N PHE A 66 -17.25 -18.16 22.10
CA PHE A 66 -18.26 -18.05 21.05
C PHE A 66 -19.48 -18.90 21.40
N LYS A 67 -20.54 -18.28 21.93
CA LYS A 67 -21.80 -18.97 22.23
C LYS A 67 -22.74 -18.86 21.03
N ALA A 68 -23.07 -20.02 20.48
CA ALA A 68 -24.23 -20.19 19.63
C ALA A 68 -25.24 -21.11 20.33
N SER A 69 -26.36 -20.56 20.76
CA SER A 69 -27.44 -21.32 21.42
C SER A 69 -28.63 -21.44 20.49
N ILE A 70 -29.27 -22.62 20.45
CA ILE A 70 -30.53 -22.83 19.71
C ILE A 70 -31.65 -22.95 20.74
N ASP A 71 -32.60 -22.04 20.69
CA ASP A 71 -33.86 -22.19 21.43
C ASP A 71 -34.77 -23.12 20.63
N SER A 72 -34.85 -24.38 21.07
CA SER A 72 -35.77 -25.39 20.51
C SER A 72 -37.03 -25.48 21.37
N SER A 73 -37.83 -24.41 21.40
CA SER A 73 -39.16 -24.45 22.00
C SER A 73 -40.19 -24.95 20.98
N SER A 74 -40.23 -26.26 20.74
CA SER A 74 -41.37 -26.91 20.08
C SER A 74 -41.73 -28.21 20.78
N SER A 75 -42.85 -28.19 21.50
CA SER A 75 -43.58 -29.39 21.91
C SER A 75 -44.07 -30.15 20.66
N PRO A 76 -44.09 -31.51 20.68
CA PRO A 76 -44.47 -32.28 19.51
C PRO A 76 -46.00 -32.34 19.40
N LEU A 77 -46.62 -31.36 18.74
CA LEU A 77 -48.01 -31.45 18.32
C LEU A 77 -48.13 -31.17 16.82
N ASN A 78 -48.04 -32.28 16.09
CA ASN A 78 -48.69 -32.57 14.82
C ASN A 78 -49.38 -31.39 14.11
N ASN A 79 -48.68 -30.72 13.20
CA ASN A 79 -49.33 -30.17 12.01
C ASN A 79 -48.33 -30.03 10.85
N LYS A 80 -48.66 -30.68 9.74
CA LYS A 80 -48.00 -30.49 8.44
C LYS A 80 -48.35 -29.09 7.93
N HIS A 81 -47.52 -28.09 8.21
CA HIS A 81 -47.25 -26.92 7.37
C HIS A 81 -46.30 -25.95 8.12
N ASN A 82 -45.18 -25.62 7.47
CA ASN A 82 -44.06 -24.77 7.93
C ASN A 82 -43.24 -25.27 9.13
N PRO A 83 -41.93 -25.59 8.96
CA PRO A 83 -41.05 -25.76 10.12
C PRO A 83 -40.97 -24.42 10.86
N ALA A 84 -41.12 -24.44 12.19
CA ALA A 84 -40.95 -23.27 13.04
C ALA A 84 -39.53 -22.68 12.84
N PRO A 85 -39.38 -21.34 12.85
CA PRO A 85 -38.06 -20.72 12.74
C PRO A 85 -37.17 -21.18 13.89
N SER A 86 -35.97 -21.64 13.56
CA SER A 86 -34.97 -22.01 14.55
C SER A 86 -34.11 -20.78 14.83
N ARG A 87 -34.11 -20.31 16.08
CA ARG A 87 -33.39 -19.11 16.50
C ARG A 87 -31.95 -19.45 16.86
N ILE A 88 -31.00 -18.72 16.31
CA ILE A 88 -29.59 -18.76 16.73
C ILE A 88 -29.24 -17.45 17.43
N GLN A 89 -28.73 -17.58 18.65
CA GLN A 89 -28.08 -16.46 19.33
C GLN A 89 -26.60 -16.46 18.94
N LEU A 90 -26.10 -15.37 18.35
CA LEU A 90 -24.68 -15.17 18.05
C LEU A 90 -24.12 -14.13 19.01
N SER A 91 -23.13 -14.51 19.81
CA SER A 91 -22.38 -13.58 20.65
C SER A 91 -20.98 -13.32 20.10
N VAL A 92 -20.57 -12.06 20.15
CA VAL A 92 -19.18 -11.62 20.04
C VAL A 92 -18.57 -11.68 21.44
N PRO A 93 -17.34 -12.20 21.63
CA PRO A 93 -16.66 -12.21 22.92
C PRO A 93 -16.60 -10.83 23.60
N ASP A 94 -16.82 -10.79 24.92
CA ASP A 94 -16.91 -9.56 25.71
C ASP A 94 -15.63 -8.71 25.71
N PHE A 95 -14.48 -9.32 25.41
CA PHE A 95 -13.21 -8.60 25.32
C PHE A 95 -13.09 -7.78 24.03
N LEU A 96 -13.88 -8.09 22.99
CA LEU A 96 -13.83 -7.35 21.73
C LEU A 96 -14.49 -5.99 21.86
N SER A 97 -13.88 -4.99 21.22
CA SER A 97 -14.41 -3.64 21.18
C SER A 97 -15.69 -3.54 20.35
N PRO A 98 -16.53 -2.50 20.57
CA PRO A 98 -17.72 -2.27 19.75
C PRO A 98 -17.39 -2.14 18.25
N GLU A 99 -16.23 -1.58 17.91
CA GLU A 99 -15.79 -1.48 16.51
C GLU A 99 -15.53 -2.86 15.88
N GLU A 100 -14.89 -3.77 16.63
CA GLU A 100 -14.63 -5.16 16.22
C GLU A 100 -15.93 -5.95 16.08
N ALA A 101 -16.87 -5.77 17.01
CA ALA A 101 -18.20 -6.37 16.93
C ALA A 101 -18.95 -5.90 15.67
N ARG A 102 -18.97 -4.58 15.41
CA ARG A 102 -19.60 -4.00 14.21
C ARG A 102 -18.97 -4.50 12.91
N ALA A 103 -17.64 -4.62 12.86
CA ALA A 103 -16.94 -5.18 11.70
C ALA A 103 -17.34 -6.63 11.45
N SER A 104 -17.41 -7.43 12.52
CA SER A 104 -17.78 -8.85 12.48
C SER A 104 -19.21 -9.04 11.97
N PHE A 105 -20.16 -8.25 12.47
CA PHE A 105 -21.55 -8.28 12.02
C PHE A 105 -21.75 -7.76 10.59
N LEU A 106 -20.99 -6.75 10.15
CA LEU A 106 -21.02 -6.30 8.75
C LEU A 106 -20.57 -7.42 7.79
N LEU A 107 -19.52 -8.16 8.15
CA LEU A 107 -19.04 -9.28 7.36
C LEU A 107 -19.97 -10.48 7.42
N LEU A 108 -20.62 -10.72 8.55
CA LEU A 108 -21.70 -11.70 8.68
C LEU A 108 -22.84 -11.39 7.72
N TYR A 109 -23.30 -10.13 7.70
CA TYR A 109 -24.34 -9.67 6.79
C TYR A 109 -23.95 -9.91 5.33
N LYS A 110 -22.71 -9.55 4.95
CA LYS A 110 -22.19 -9.83 3.62
C LYS A 110 -22.15 -11.33 3.29
N HIS A 111 -21.72 -12.15 4.24
CA HIS A 111 -21.65 -13.59 4.05
C HIS A 111 -23.05 -14.20 3.82
N LEU A 112 -24.05 -13.76 4.59
CA LEU A 112 -25.43 -14.18 4.44
C LEU A 112 -26.04 -13.77 3.10
N LEU A 113 -25.65 -12.60 2.55
CA LEU A 113 -26.04 -12.19 1.19
C LEU A 113 -25.43 -13.07 0.08
N GLY A 114 -24.26 -13.68 0.33
CA GLY A 114 -23.60 -14.57 -0.64
C GLY A 114 -24.14 -16.01 -0.63
N GLY A 115 -24.78 -16.43 0.46
CA GLY A 115 -25.38 -17.75 0.62
C GLY A 115 -26.74 -17.84 -0.08
N SER A 116 -26.82 -18.59 -1.18
CA SER A 116 -27.99 -18.67 -2.06
C SER A 116 -29.16 -19.52 -1.51
N SER A 117 -29.50 -19.44 -0.23
CA SER A 117 -30.66 -20.13 0.35
C SER A 117 -31.79 -19.15 0.68
N SER A 118 -33.03 -19.51 0.34
CA SER A 118 -34.24 -18.79 0.76
C SER A 118 -34.41 -18.71 2.28
N SER A 119 -33.63 -19.51 3.01
CA SER A 119 -33.65 -19.64 4.47
C SER A 119 -32.95 -18.51 5.22
N SER A 120 -32.07 -17.74 4.55
CA SER A 120 -31.28 -16.66 5.15
C SER A 120 -31.91 -15.26 5.03
N SER A 121 -33.00 -15.10 4.24
CA SER A 121 -33.58 -13.78 3.96
C SER A 121 -34.10 -13.06 5.21
N THR A 122 -34.69 -13.80 6.15
CA THR A 122 -35.17 -13.24 7.43
C THR A 122 -33.99 -12.74 8.27
N ALA A 123 -32.96 -13.57 8.45
CA ALA A 123 -31.74 -13.20 9.17
C ALA A 123 -31.02 -11.99 8.55
N VAL A 124 -30.98 -11.90 7.21
CA VAL A 124 -30.43 -10.74 6.48
C VAL A 124 -31.19 -9.46 6.81
N SER A 125 -32.53 -9.50 6.82
CA SER A 125 -33.35 -8.33 7.14
C SER A 125 -33.20 -7.89 8.61
N GLN A 126 -33.20 -8.84 9.55
CA GLN A 126 -32.99 -8.56 10.97
C GLN A 126 -31.61 -7.93 11.22
N LEU A 127 -30.56 -8.48 10.61
CA LEU A 127 -29.20 -7.97 10.78
C LEU A 127 -29.03 -6.58 10.14
N LEU A 128 -29.70 -6.31 9.02
CA LEU A 128 -29.72 -4.99 8.39
C LEU A 128 -30.32 -3.93 9.32
N ASP A 129 -31.46 -4.25 9.95
CA ASP A 129 -32.13 -3.35 10.89
C ASP A 129 -31.26 -3.09 12.13
N ILE A 130 -30.63 -4.14 12.68
CA ILE A 130 -29.72 -4.01 13.83
C ILE A 130 -28.52 -3.12 13.51
N LEU A 131 -27.87 -3.34 12.36
CA LEU A 131 -26.70 -2.58 11.94
C LEU A 131 -27.01 -1.09 11.67
N ASN A 132 -28.26 -0.76 11.31
CA ASN A 132 -28.71 0.60 11.06
C ASN A 132 -29.22 1.35 12.31
N ASN A 133 -29.67 0.64 13.35
CA ASN A 133 -30.36 1.23 14.51
C ASN A 133 -29.45 1.58 15.71
N ASP A 134 -28.13 1.55 15.56
CA ASP A 134 -27.12 1.89 16.59
C ASP A 134 -27.27 1.13 17.92
N THR A 135 -27.97 -0.01 17.93
CA THR A 135 -28.08 -0.88 19.09
C THR A 135 -26.80 -1.69 19.21
N GLN A 136 -25.78 -1.13 19.86
CA GLN A 136 -24.52 -1.81 20.16
C GLN A 136 -24.77 -2.96 21.15
N THR A 137 -25.16 -4.13 20.65
CA THR A 137 -25.24 -5.35 21.45
C THR A 137 -24.13 -6.30 21.03
N LEU A 138 -23.39 -6.82 22.02
CA LEU A 138 -22.41 -7.91 21.82
C LEU A 138 -23.08 -9.22 21.43
N THR A 139 -24.41 -9.29 21.54
CA THR A 139 -25.23 -10.45 21.23
C THR A 139 -26.33 -10.07 20.26
N ILE A 140 -26.51 -10.86 19.22
CA ILE A 140 -27.58 -10.73 18.24
C ILE A 140 -28.31 -12.06 18.12
N ASP A 141 -29.63 -12.00 18.08
CA ASP A 141 -30.46 -13.16 17.78
C ASP A 141 -30.95 -13.10 16.33
N LEU A 142 -30.78 -14.19 15.59
CA LEU A 142 -31.20 -14.30 14.19
C LEU A 142 -32.11 -15.52 14.00
N ASP A 143 -33.16 -15.35 13.20
CA ASP A 143 -34.09 -16.42 12.87
C ASP A 143 -33.77 -17.05 11.51
N PHE A 144 -33.64 -18.38 11.47
CA PHE A 144 -33.38 -19.16 10.25
C PHE A 144 -34.49 -20.17 9.96
N GLN A 145 -34.76 -20.42 8.67
CA GLN A 145 -35.64 -21.50 8.23
C GLN A 145 -34.82 -22.77 7.91
N GLY A 146 -34.44 -23.54 8.94
CA GLY A 146 -33.81 -24.86 8.80
C GLY A 146 -32.43 -25.01 9.47
N ASN A 147 -32.09 -26.24 9.88
CA ASN A 147 -30.94 -26.53 10.75
C ASN A 147 -29.57 -26.63 10.04
N GLU A 148 -29.52 -26.94 8.73
CA GLU A 148 -28.23 -27.08 8.02
C GLU A 148 -27.47 -25.75 7.88
N ASP A 149 -28.19 -24.67 7.60
CA ASP A 149 -27.61 -23.33 7.45
C ASP A 149 -27.08 -22.80 8.79
N ILE A 150 -27.73 -23.16 9.90
CA ILE A 150 -27.32 -22.82 11.26
C ILE A 150 -25.98 -23.46 11.63
N ASN A 151 -25.77 -24.73 11.30
CA ASN A 151 -24.53 -25.44 11.62
C ASN A 151 -23.33 -24.91 10.81
N LYS A 152 -23.54 -24.58 9.53
CA LYS A 152 -22.52 -23.93 8.69
C LYS A 152 -22.14 -22.57 9.26
N LEU A 153 -23.14 -21.75 9.61
CA LEU A 153 -22.92 -20.42 10.18
C LEU A 153 -22.15 -20.49 11.50
N ARG A 154 -22.50 -21.44 12.38
CA ARG A 154 -21.81 -21.69 13.65
C ARG A 154 -20.33 -21.99 13.44
N GLY A 155 -20.00 -22.85 12.49
CA GLY A 155 -18.61 -23.18 12.16
C GLY A 155 -17.83 -21.99 11.59
N SER A 156 -18.49 -21.14 10.80
CA SER A 156 -17.84 -19.99 10.16
C SER A 156 -17.76 -18.72 11.02
N TRP A 157 -18.52 -18.62 12.11
CA TRP A 157 -18.62 -17.38 12.92
C TRP A 157 -17.28 -16.89 13.52
N PRO A 158 -16.43 -17.75 14.12
CA PRO A 158 -15.12 -17.31 14.61
C PRO A 158 -14.22 -16.77 13.49
N LEU A 159 -14.27 -17.40 12.32
CA LEU A 159 -13.49 -16.99 11.15
C LEU A 159 -14.01 -15.67 10.55
N ILE A 160 -15.33 -15.44 10.52
CA ILE A 160 -15.92 -14.15 10.13
C ILE A 160 -15.47 -13.05 11.09
N THR A 161 -15.47 -13.33 12.39
CA THR A 161 -15.00 -12.41 13.44
C THR A 161 -13.51 -12.08 13.24
N LEU A 162 -12.69 -13.11 12.99
CA LEU A 162 -11.26 -12.96 12.68
C LEU A 162 -11.04 -12.02 11.48
N ILE A 163 -11.76 -12.24 10.36
CA ILE A 163 -11.66 -11.41 9.15
C ILE A 163 -12.11 -9.96 9.43
N GLY A 164 -13.09 -9.77 10.32
CA GLY A 164 -13.53 -8.45 10.76
C GLY A 164 -12.40 -7.66 11.42
N ILE A 165 -11.71 -8.30 12.37
CA ILE A 165 -10.55 -7.70 13.06
C ILE A 165 -9.39 -7.46 12.07
N CYS A 166 -9.12 -8.41 11.16
CA CYS A 166 -8.13 -8.23 10.09
C CYS A 166 -8.40 -6.98 9.26
N ALA A 167 -9.66 -6.74 8.86
CA ALA A 167 -10.04 -5.56 8.07
C ALA A 167 -9.79 -4.25 8.82
N LEU A 168 -10.10 -4.21 10.12
CA LEU A 168 -9.82 -3.05 10.96
C LEU A 168 -8.32 -2.80 11.11
N LEU A 169 -7.54 -3.85 11.37
CA LEU A 169 -6.10 -3.78 11.51
C LEU A 169 -5.40 -3.36 10.22
N ASP A 170 -5.79 -3.94 9.08
CA ASP A 170 -5.26 -3.59 7.77
C ASP A 170 -5.46 -2.10 7.48
N HIS A 171 -6.70 -1.62 7.62
CA HIS A 171 -6.97 -0.21 7.41
C HIS A 171 -6.16 0.66 8.38
N THR A 172 -6.15 0.32 9.67
CA THR A 172 -5.41 1.05 10.70
C THR A 172 -3.93 1.17 10.37
N ALA A 173 -3.28 0.09 9.94
CA ALA A 173 -1.87 0.10 9.55
C ALA A 173 -1.63 0.91 8.26
N SER A 174 -2.52 0.76 7.28
CA SER A 174 -2.42 1.47 5.99
C SER A 174 -2.61 2.99 6.13
N SER A 175 -3.47 3.45 7.04
CA SER A 175 -3.67 4.87 7.34
C SER A 175 -2.58 5.44 8.24
N LEU A 176 -2.08 4.62 9.18
CA LEU A 176 -1.00 5.00 10.10
C LEU A 176 0.32 5.28 9.37
N ALA A 177 0.68 4.51 8.34
CA ALA A 177 1.99 4.63 7.70
C ALA A 177 2.26 6.00 7.03
N PRO A 178 1.37 6.56 6.16
CA PRO A 178 1.59 7.90 5.60
C PRO A 178 1.58 9.00 6.66
N VAL A 179 0.71 8.89 7.66
CA VAL A 179 0.66 9.88 8.75
C VAL A 179 1.93 9.82 9.59
N ALA A 180 2.46 8.63 9.85
CA ALA A 180 3.75 8.46 10.53
C ALA A 180 4.89 9.12 9.74
N ASP A 181 4.92 8.95 8.41
CA ASP A 181 5.91 9.63 7.56
C ASP A 181 5.82 11.16 7.72
N ALA A 182 4.61 11.70 7.75
CA ALA A 182 4.39 13.14 7.92
C ALA A 182 4.80 13.65 9.31
N VAL A 183 4.43 12.93 10.37
CA VAL A 183 4.77 13.28 11.75
C VAL A 183 6.28 13.21 11.96
N ALA A 184 6.94 12.15 11.50
CA ALA A 184 8.39 12.01 11.59
C ALA A 184 9.14 13.12 10.82
N ALA A 185 8.58 13.63 9.71
CA ALA A 185 9.12 14.81 9.04
C ALA A 185 9.01 16.07 9.91
N LEU A 186 7.88 16.30 10.58
CA LEU A 186 7.73 17.40 11.54
C LEU A 186 8.72 17.26 12.72
N SER A 187 8.88 16.06 13.27
CA SER A 187 9.85 15.77 14.33
C SER A 187 11.28 16.09 13.91
N CYS A 188 11.67 15.72 12.67
CA CYS A 188 12.99 16.03 12.12
C CYS A 188 13.30 17.54 12.12
N GLU A 189 12.31 18.36 11.77
CA GLU A 189 12.46 19.83 11.73
C GLU A 189 12.46 20.45 13.12
N ALA A 190 11.62 19.93 14.01
CA ALA A 190 11.53 20.40 15.39
C ALA A 190 12.86 20.16 16.14
N LEU A 191 13.47 18.99 15.93
CA LEU A 191 14.75 18.59 16.51
C LEU A 191 15.99 19.22 15.84
N LYS A 192 15.84 19.94 14.72
CA LYS A 192 16.92 20.67 14.01
C LYS A 192 18.19 19.89 13.64
N ALA A 193 18.20 18.57 13.53
CA ALA A 193 19.46 17.82 13.31
C ALA A 193 20.07 17.88 11.87
N ASP A 194 20.82 16.91 11.32
CA ASP A 194 21.44 17.00 9.95
C ASP A 194 20.93 15.98 8.88
N THR A 195 20.39 16.45 7.74
CA THR A 195 19.65 15.66 6.71
C THR A 195 20.49 15.41 5.47
N SER A 196 21.70 15.96 5.41
CA SER A 196 22.55 15.90 4.22
C SER A 196 22.85 14.45 3.78
N THR A 197 22.81 13.51 4.73
CA THR A 197 23.07 12.08 4.50
C THR A 197 21.87 11.16 4.82
N ALA A 198 20.87 11.62 5.58
CA ALA A 198 19.87 10.77 6.24
C ALA A 198 18.88 10.01 5.33
N PHE A 199 18.58 10.56 4.16
CA PHE A 199 17.55 10.00 3.26
C PHE A 199 18.10 9.56 1.91
N SER A 200 19.40 9.28 1.83
CA SER A 200 20.11 8.92 0.60
C SER A 200 20.11 7.41 0.31
N PHE A 201 18.96 6.75 0.44
CA PHE A 201 18.82 5.36 0.00
C PHE A 201 18.72 5.32 -1.53
N THR A 202 19.66 4.62 -2.18
CA THR A 202 19.68 4.42 -3.63
C THR A 202 19.26 3.01 -3.97
N ASP A 203 18.56 2.86 -5.09
CA ASP A 203 18.25 1.56 -5.68
C ASP A 203 19.56 0.93 -6.16
N SER A 204 19.87 -0.28 -5.68
CA SER A 204 21.02 -1.09 -6.08
C SER A 204 21.01 -1.43 -7.57
N GLY A 205 19.86 -1.27 -8.26
CA GLY A 205 19.74 -1.46 -9.70
C GLY A 205 19.75 -2.91 -10.15
N ASP A 206 19.88 -3.84 -9.20
CA ASP A 206 19.74 -5.29 -9.35
C ASP A 206 18.28 -5.77 -9.16
N GLY A 207 17.35 -4.84 -8.92
CA GLY A 207 15.95 -5.13 -8.65
C GLY A 207 15.66 -5.65 -7.24
N CYS A 208 16.69 -5.81 -6.39
CA CYS A 208 16.60 -6.34 -5.03
C CYS A 208 16.52 -5.25 -3.94
N SER A 209 16.49 -3.97 -4.33
CA SER A 209 16.36 -2.87 -3.37
C SER A 209 14.99 -2.88 -2.67
N ASP A 210 14.99 -2.50 -1.40
CA ASP A 210 13.75 -2.32 -0.65
C ASP A 210 13.03 -1.05 -1.15
N LYS A 211 12.12 -1.27 -2.10
CA LYS A 211 11.34 -0.22 -2.76
C LYS A 211 10.57 0.64 -1.76
N ASP A 212 10.13 0.08 -0.64
CA ASP A 212 9.37 0.80 0.37
C ASP A 212 10.26 1.71 1.22
N VAL A 213 11.49 1.28 1.53
CA VAL A 213 12.50 2.14 2.19
C VAL A 213 12.92 3.29 1.28
N THR A 214 13.15 3.02 -0.01
CA THR A 214 13.45 4.07 -1.00
C THR A 214 12.26 5.02 -1.16
N TYR A 215 11.03 4.50 -1.16
CA TYR A 215 9.81 5.30 -1.20
C TYR A 215 9.72 6.26 -0.01
N VAL A 216 9.85 5.77 1.24
CA VAL A 216 9.81 6.64 2.43
C VAL A 216 10.92 7.69 2.39
N SER A 217 12.11 7.31 1.94
CA SER A 217 13.22 8.26 1.76
C SER A 217 12.88 9.39 0.78
N ASN A 218 12.15 9.07 -0.30
CA ASN A 218 11.65 10.07 -1.24
C ASN A 218 10.57 10.96 -0.61
N VAL A 219 9.61 10.37 0.12
CA VAL A 219 8.58 11.12 0.85
C VAL A 219 9.22 12.13 1.82
N MET A 220 10.23 11.70 2.60
CA MET A 220 10.96 12.58 3.51
C MET A 220 11.62 13.75 2.79
N LYS A 221 12.30 13.49 1.66
CA LYS A 221 12.89 14.55 0.82
C LYS A 221 11.86 15.54 0.29
N VAL A 222 10.68 15.03 -0.06
CA VAL A 222 9.57 15.83 -0.58
C VAL A 222 9.00 16.73 0.52
N LEU A 223 8.76 16.18 1.70
CA LEU A 223 8.22 16.92 2.85
C LEU A 223 9.19 17.98 3.36
N LEU A 224 10.48 17.62 3.49
CA LEU A 224 11.56 18.46 4.01
C LEU A 224 12.21 19.35 2.95
N ASN A 225 11.66 19.41 1.74
CA ASN A 225 12.26 20.17 0.64
C ASN A 225 12.41 21.66 0.98
N GLY A 226 13.65 22.14 0.97
CA GLY A 226 14.00 23.53 1.29
C GLY A 226 14.29 23.78 2.78
N SER A 227 14.18 22.76 3.63
CA SER A 227 14.51 22.86 5.04
C SER A 227 16.03 23.03 5.26
N LYS A 228 16.39 23.82 6.27
CA LYS A 228 17.78 24.03 6.73
C LYS A 228 18.03 23.45 8.14
N LEU A 229 17.05 22.75 8.70
CA LEU A 229 16.99 22.24 10.07
C LEU A 229 16.57 20.78 10.01
N CYS A 230 17.41 19.85 10.44
CA CYS A 230 17.47 18.64 9.63
C CYS A 230 17.74 17.28 10.34
N GLY A 231 17.14 16.81 11.43
CA GLY A 231 17.19 15.39 11.93
C GLY A 231 18.35 14.37 11.65
N ASN A 232 19.07 13.81 12.65
CA ASN A 232 19.94 12.61 12.52
C ASN A 232 19.14 11.34 12.85
N LEU A 233 18.17 11.00 11.99
CA LEU A 233 17.21 9.92 12.20
C LEU A 233 17.22 8.92 11.02
N HIS A 234 18.40 8.40 10.68
CA HIS A 234 18.63 7.44 9.59
C HIS A 234 17.75 6.19 9.62
N TYR A 235 17.20 5.82 10.78
CA TYR A 235 16.37 4.64 10.94
C TYR A 235 14.94 4.83 10.41
N ILE A 236 14.45 6.07 10.24
CA ILE A 236 13.05 6.34 9.87
C ILE A 236 12.66 5.61 8.58
N PRO A 237 13.41 5.75 7.45
CA PRO A 237 13.03 5.06 6.23
C PRO A 237 13.02 3.54 6.36
N ILE A 238 13.90 2.97 7.18
CA ILE A 238 13.99 1.53 7.40
C ILE A 238 12.75 1.04 8.18
N VAL A 239 12.42 1.69 9.29
CA VAL A 239 11.29 1.29 10.14
C VAL A 239 9.96 1.48 9.41
N HIS A 240 9.76 2.63 8.77
CA HIS A 240 8.54 2.97 8.07
C HIS A 240 8.40 2.17 6.76
N GLY A 241 9.49 1.95 6.03
CA GLY A 241 9.52 1.11 4.83
C GLY A 241 9.17 -0.34 5.15
N ARG A 242 9.68 -0.88 6.26
CA ARG A 242 9.31 -2.23 6.73
C ARG A 242 7.82 -2.33 7.10
N LEU A 243 7.26 -1.33 7.79
CA LEU A 243 5.82 -1.28 8.05
C LEU A 243 5.03 -1.28 6.74
N ARG A 244 5.51 -0.53 5.74
CA ARG A 244 4.86 -0.37 4.44
C ARG A 244 4.81 -1.66 3.62
N SER A 245 5.92 -2.39 3.53
CA SER A 245 5.96 -3.69 2.86
C SER A 245 5.03 -4.71 3.52
N LEU A 246 4.98 -4.73 4.85
CA LEU A 246 4.14 -5.67 5.60
C LEU A 246 2.65 -5.34 5.51
N TYR A 247 2.24 -4.08 5.66
CA TYR A 247 0.81 -3.76 5.52
C TYR A 247 0.33 -4.00 4.08
N LYS A 248 1.17 -3.80 3.04
CA LYS A 248 0.78 -4.12 1.65
C LYS A 248 0.48 -5.61 1.46
N SER A 249 1.29 -6.47 2.06
CA SER A 249 1.07 -7.93 2.06
C SER A 249 -0.22 -8.30 2.81
N VAL A 250 -0.42 -7.72 4.00
CA VAL A 250 -1.66 -7.88 4.77
C VAL A 250 -2.88 -7.36 4.00
N HIS A 251 -2.75 -6.24 3.28
CA HIS A 251 -3.83 -5.62 2.51
C HIS A 251 -4.33 -6.53 1.40
N SER A 252 -3.42 -7.16 0.65
CA SER A 252 -3.81 -8.12 -0.39
C SER A 252 -4.55 -9.32 0.18
N SER A 253 -4.03 -9.91 1.27
CA SER A 253 -4.62 -11.10 1.88
C SER A 253 -5.97 -10.80 2.55
N THR A 254 -6.06 -9.67 3.24
CA THR A 254 -7.30 -9.22 3.90
C THR A 254 -8.37 -8.89 2.87
N ARG A 255 -8.02 -8.28 1.74
CA ARG A 255 -8.97 -7.98 0.67
C ARG A 255 -9.55 -9.25 0.04
N ILE A 256 -8.75 -10.31 -0.11
CA ILE A 256 -9.23 -11.61 -0.55
C ILE A 256 -10.18 -12.20 0.51
N ALA A 257 -9.76 -12.22 1.77
CA ALA A 257 -10.53 -12.80 2.87
C ALA A 257 -11.91 -12.14 3.02
N VAL A 258 -11.95 -10.79 3.05
CA VAL A 258 -13.18 -9.99 3.17
C VAL A 258 -14.16 -10.27 2.02
N ASN A 259 -13.68 -10.66 0.83
CA ASN A 259 -14.49 -10.87 -0.36
C ASN A 259 -14.71 -12.34 -0.74
N SER A 260 -14.25 -13.28 0.08
CA SER A 260 -14.45 -14.72 -0.16
C SER A 260 -15.90 -15.15 0.09
N SER A 261 -16.47 -15.97 -0.81
CA SER A 261 -17.85 -16.48 -0.69
C SER A 261 -17.99 -17.58 0.37
N THR A 262 -16.94 -18.37 0.56
CA THR A 262 -16.79 -19.29 1.68
C THR A 262 -15.58 -18.82 2.47
N PRO A 263 -15.73 -18.38 3.74
CA PRO A 263 -14.58 -18.10 4.57
C PRO A 263 -13.82 -19.42 4.70
N PHE A 264 -12.63 -19.48 4.07
CA PHE A 264 -11.71 -20.62 3.95
C PHE A 264 -12.32 -21.99 4.29
N ALA A 265 -12.80 -22.71 3.27
CA ALA A 265 -13.52 -23.98 3.44
C ALA A 265 -12.75 -25.08 4.20
N ASN A 266 -11.50 -24.87 4.65
CA ASN A 266 -10.69 -25.81 5.45
C ASN A 266 -9.56 -25.11 6.26
N GLY A 267 -9.54 -23.79 6.40
CA GLY A 267 -8.40 -23.05 6.97
C GLY A 267 -8.69 -22.47 8.36
N ASN A 268 -7.82 -22.74 9.34
CA ASN A 268 -7.99 -22.33 10.75
C ASN A 268 -7.72 -20.83 11.01
N GLY A 269 -7.46 -20.02 9.97
CA GLY A 269 -7.05 -18.63 10.12
C GLY A 269 -5.56 -18.43 10.46
N GLU A 270 -4.80 -19.53 10.58
CA GLU A 270 -3.36 -19.56 10.89
C GLU A 270 -2.52 -18.71 9.94
N ASP A 271 -2.73 -18.87 8.62
CA ASP A 271 -2.00 -18.11 7.59
C ASP A 271 -2.19 -16.59 7.74
N LEU A 272 -3.41 -16.15 8.05
CA LEU A 272 -3.69 -14.73 8.28
C LEU A 272 -3.06 -14.26 9.58
N SER A 273 -3.19 -15.03 10.67
CA SER A 273 -2.57 -14.70 11.97
C SER A 273 -1.06 -14.47 11.84
N GLY A 274 -0.33 -15.37 11.18
CA GLY A 274 1.13 -15.24 11.01
C GLY A 274 1.55 -13.98 10.25
N LEU A 275 0.77 -13.56 9.26
CA LEU A 275 0.99 -12.28 8.55
C LEU A 275 0.77 -11.08 9.49
N PHE A 276 -0.29 -11.09 10.31
CA PHE A 276 -0.57 -10.04 11.27
C PHE A 276 0.45 -10.00 12.42
N SER A 277 1.01 -11.13 12.83
CA SER A 277 2.12 -11.18 13.81
C SER A 277 3.39 -10.48 13.30
N SER A 278 3.67 -10.62 12.00
CA SER A 278 4.75 -9.86 11.35
C SER A 278 4.45 -8.36 11.34
N LEU A 279 3.21 -7.96 11.03
CA LEU A 279 2.75 -6.57 11.11
C LEU A 279 2.84 -6.02 12.54
N ALA A 280 2.49 -6.80 13.56
CA ALA A 280 2.55 -6.42 14.96
C ALA A 280 3.98 -6.02 15.38
N ARG A 281 4.98 -6.80 14.96
CA ARG A 281 6.41 -6.45 15.18
C ARG A 281 6.77 -5.12 14.51
N ALA A 282 6.28 -4.86 13.30
CA ALA A 282 6.54 -3.60 12.61
C ALA A 282 5.85 -2.41 13.31
N LEU A 283 4.61 -2.56 13.76
CA LEU A 283 3.89 -1.56 14.55
C LEU A 283 4.62 -1.23 15.85
N LYS A 284 5.13 -2.24 16.57
CA LYS A 284 5.95 -2.02 17.77
C LYS A 284 7.26 -1.31 17.45
N ASN A 285 7.92 -1.66 16.35
CA ASN A 285 9.14 -0.95 15.95
C ASN A 285 8.85 0.53 15.61
N LEU A 286 7.70 0.82 14.99
CA LEU A 286 7.24 2.19 14.78
C LEU A 286 6.95 2.91 16.12
N GLY A 287 6.26 2.26 17.06
CA GLY A 287 6.04 2.83 18.39
C GLY A 287 7.35 3.10 19.14
N LYS A 288 8.31 2.19 19.06
CA LYS A 288 9.65 2.36 19.64
C LYS A 288 10.41 3.51 18.98
N SER A 289 10.35 3.63 17.66
CA SER A 289 11.02 4.69 16.91
C SER A 289 10.44 6.07 17.27
N THR A 290 9.12 6.15 17.41
CA THR A 290 8.42 7.35 17.88
C THR A 290 8.89 7.75 19.29
N HIS A 291 9.01 6.80 20.22
CA HIS A 291 9.56 7.04 21.56
C HIS A 291 11.00 7.57 21.52
N ILE A 292 11.82 7.12 20.57
CA ILE A 292 13.19 7.65 20.38
C ILE A 292 13.15 9.11 19.91
N CYS A 293 12.28 9.44 18.95
CA CYS A 293 12.07 10.84 18.52
C CYS A 293 11.66 11.72 19.70
N LEU A 294 10.71 11.26 20.50
CA LEU A 294 10.17 11.96 21.67
C LEU A 294 11.25 12.27 22.73
N LYS A 295 12.14 11.30 23.02
CA LYS A 295 13.30 11.54 23.90
C LYS A 295 14.30 12.55 23.33
N GLY A 296 14.35 12.69 22.00
CA GLY A 296 15.18 13.72 21.35
C GLY A 296 14.82 15.14 21.80
N PHE A 297 13.58 15.36 22.26
CA PHE A 297 13.11 16.65 22.75
C PHE A 297 13.54 16.95 24.19
N GLU A 298 14.22 16.05 24.91
CA GLU A 298 14.66 16.29 26.30
C GLU A 298 15.50 17.57 26.46
N ASN A 299 16.18 18.01 25.40
CA ASN A 299 16.98 19.24 25.37
C ASN A 299 16.21 20.47 24.88
N ASP A 300 14.91 20.35 24.56
CA ASP A 300 14.05 21.47 24.15
C ASP A 300 13.61 22.25 25.40
N ASP A 301 13.67 23.59 25.34
CA ASP A 301 13.30 24.48 26.43
C ASP A 301 11.84 24.26 26.90
N LEU A 302 10.98 23.73 26.03
CA LEU A 302 9.57 23.45 26.32
C LEU A 302 9.32 22.05 26.92
N TYR A 303 10.30 21.14 26.86
CA TYR A 303 10.14 19.76 27.31
C TYR A 303 9.77 19.63 28.80
N PRO A 304 10.37 20.38 29.75
CA PRO A 304 9.99 20.30 31.16
C PRO A 304 8.51 20.62 31.42
N THR A 305 7.87 21.43 30.56
CA THR A 305 6.43 21.75 30.67
C THR A 305 5.54 20.67 30.06
N LEU A 306 6.08 19.85 29.15
CA LEU A 306 5.33 18.83 28.41
C LEU A 306 5.50 17.43 29.00
N VAL A 307 6.62 17.17 29.71
CA VAL A 307 7.02 15.84 30.16
C VAL A 307 6.00 15.18 31.09
N ASP A 308 5.35 15.94 31.98
CA ASP A 308 4.36 15.39 32.91
C ASP A 308 3.08 14.96 32.18
N SER A 309 2.55 15.80 31.29
CA SER A 309 1.40 15.46 30.45
C SER A 309 1.72 14.30 29.49
N PHE A 310 2.94 14.28 28.95
CA PHE A 310 3.43 13.20 28.11
C PHE A 310 3.48 11.86 28.86
N ASN A 311 4.10 11.83 30.04
CA ASN A 311 4.23 10.62 30.85
C ASN A 311 2.88 10.11 31.35
N ALA A 312 1.92 11.00 31.61
CA ALA A 312 0.56 10.63 32.00
C ALA A 312 -0.27 10.10 30.82
N GLY A 313 -0.16 10.72 29.64
CA GLY A 313 -1.04 10.46 28.51
C GLY A 313 -0.51 9.46 27.46
N CYS A 314 0.81 9.35 27.28
CA CYS A 314 1.45 8.56 26.24
C CYS A 314 1.66 7.10 26.68
N PRO A 315 1.22 6.11 25.89
CA PRO A 315 1.51 4.70 26.19
C PRO A 315 3.01 4.39 26.25
N GLY A 316 3.46 3.83 27.39
CA GLY A 316 4.84 3.40 27.57
C GLY A 316 5.26 2.21 26.70
N LEU A 317 6.57 2.04 26.51
CA LEU A 317 7.14 0.93 25.73
C LEU A 317 6.79 -0.46 26.29
N ASP A 318 6.63 -0.56 27.61
CA ASP A 318 6.23 -1.81 28.28
C ASP A 318 4.84 -2.27 27.84
N ARG A 319 3.90 -1.35 27.61
CA ARG A 319 2.58 -1.69 27.09
C ARG A 319 2.68 -2.31 25.70
N LEU A 320 3.51 -1.75 24.81
CA LEU A 320 3.73 -2.30 23.46
C LEU A 320 4.38 -3.70 23.53
N ASN A 321 5.34 -3.89 24.44
CA ASN A 321 5.97 -5.19 24.66
C ASN A 321 4.97 -6.23 25.19
N ASN A 322 4.09 -5.83 26.11
CA ASN A 322 3.10 -6.71 26.71
C ASN A 322 2.06 -7.17 25.67
N SER A 323 1.55 -6.28 24.82
CA SER A 323 0.61 -6.67 23.75
C SER A 323 1.23 -7.67 22.76
N ILE A 324 2.50 -7.53 22.39
CA ILE A 324 3.17 -8.52 21.53
C ILE A 324 3.35 -9.87 22.23
N LYS A 325 3.71 -9.86 23.52
CA LYS A 325 3.84 -11.10 24.30
C LYS A 325 2.48 -11.81 24.42
N ALA A 326 1.41 -11.05 24.64
CA ALA A 326 0.06 -11.57 24.72
C ALA A 326 -0.40 -12.14 23.36
N ALA A 327 -0.23 -11.39 22.27
CA ALA A 327 -0.56 -11.85 20.93
C ALA A 327 0.17 -13.15 20.55
N ALA A 328 1.50 -13.19 20.75
CA ALA A 328 2.29 -14.38 20.47
C ALA A 328 1.90 -15.58 21.34
N LYS A 329 1.54 -15.35 22.61
CA LYS A 329 1.04 -16.40 23.50
C LYS A 329 -0.28 -16.97 22.96
N PHE A 330 -1.23 -16.13 22.58
CA PHE A 330 -2.52 -16.58 22.06
C PHE A 330 -2.39 -17.29 20.71
N GLU A 331 -1.48 -16.83 19.85
CA GLU A 331 -1.18 -17.51 18.58
C GLU A 331 -0.64 -18.93 18.79
N LEU A 332 0.25 -19.13 19.78
CA LEU A 332 0.75 -20.46 20.16
C LEU A 332 -0.34 -21.36 20.78
N GLU A 333 -1.38 -20.77 21.37
CA GLU A 333 -2.55 -21.47 21.90
C GLU A 333 -3.66 -21.68 20.85
N GLU A 334 -3.40 -21.37 19.57
CA GLU A 334 -4.38 -21.41 18.47
C GLU A 334 -5.62 -20.51 18.69
N LYS A 335 -5.46 -19.49 19.53
CA LYS A 335 -6.48 -18.47 19.87
C LYS A 335 -6.29 -17.23 18.99
N TYR A 336 -6.59 -17.38 17.70
CA TYR A 336 -6.27 -16.35 16.71
C TYR A 336 -7.09 -15.06 16.88
N VAL A 337 -8.33 -15.13 17.37
CA VAL A 337 -9.16 -13.93 17.60
C VAL A 337 -8.58 -13.08 18.73
N GLU A 338 -8.19 -13.71 19.83
CA GLU A 338 -7.52 -13.08 20.97
C GLU A 338 -6.16 -12.51 20.56
N SER A 339 -5.41 -13.24 19.74
CA SER A 339 -4.13 -12.75 19.19
C SER A 339 -4.32 -11.48 18.36
N LEU A 340 -5.26 -11.47 17.40
CA LEU A 340 -5.52 -10.29 16.58
C LEU A 340 -6.07 -9.12 17.39
N HIS A 341 -6.91 -9.38 18.40
CA HIS A 341 -7.39 -8.34 19.31
C HIS A 341 -6.25 -7.63 20.04
N GLU A 342 -5.26 -8.39 20.56
CA GLU A 342 -4.06 -7.81 21.18
C GLU A 342 -3.24 -6.99 20.18
N ILE A 343 -3.16 -7.41 18.91
CA ILE A 343 -2.51 -6.65 17.84
C ILE A 343 -3.32 -5.37 17.53
N TYR A 344 -4.65 -5.40 17.63
CA TYR A 344 -5.51 -4.24 17.45
C TYR A 344 -5.35 -3.23 18.57
N ILE A 345 -5.25 -3.69 19.82
CA ILE A 345 -4.89 -2.86 20.98
C ILE A 345 -3.51 -2.22 20.77
N LEU A 346 -2.53 -2.99 20.28
CA LEU A 346 -1.20 -2.48 19.96
C LEU A 346 -1.27 -1.37 18.91
N ALA A 347 -2.02 -1.56 17.81
CA ALA A 347 -2.18 -0.56 16.76
C ALA A 347 -2.82 0.74 17.29
N LYS A 348 -3.88 0.63 18.11
CA LYS A 348 -4.51 1.77 18.81
C LYS A 348 -3.50 2.50 19.72
N ALA A 349 -2.66 1.76 20.46
CA ALA A 349 -1.62 2.34 21.30
C ALA A 349 -0.56 3.09 20.49
N VAL A 350 -0.09 2.52 19.36
CA VAL A 350 0.86 3.19 18.46
C VAL A 350 0.28 4.47 17.85
N ARG A 351 -1.00 4.45 17.46
CA ARG A 351 -1.70 5.66 16.99
C ARG A 351 -1.72 6.77 18.05
N LYS A 352 -1.96 6.41 19.32
CA LYS A 352 -1.90 7.36 20.45
C LYS A 352 -0.48 7.91 20.67
N ILE A 353 0.54 7.06 20.61
CA ILE A 353 1.95 7.46 20.71
C ILE A 353 2.31 8.44 19.59
N LEU A 354 1.91 8.14 18.35
CA LEU A 354 2.16 9.01 17.20
C LEU A 354 1.44 10.37 17.32
N SER A 355 0.24 10.38 17.91
CA SER A 355 -0.49 11.63 18.19
C SER A 355 0.28 12.51 19.17
N TRP A 356 0.97 11.92 20.17
CA TRP A 356 1.84 12.66 21.08
C TRP A 356 3.10 13.20 20.40
N GLU A 357 3.73 12.44 19.49
CA GLU A 357 4.86 12.93 18.69
C GLU A 357 4.45 14.12 17.81
N ALA A 358 3.27 14.04 17.18
CA ALA A 358 2.71 15.14 16.40
C ALA A 358 2.49 16.39 17.26
N THR A 359 1.90 16.23 18.44
CA THR A 359 1.66 17.31 19.41
C THR A 359 2.95 18.00 19.84
N ILE A 360 3.96 17.24 20.27
CA ILE A 360 5.23 17.81 20.77
C ILE A 360 5.97 18.51 19.63
N SER A 361 6.01 17.89 18.45
CA SER A 361 6.61 18.50 17.26
C SER A 361 5.91 19.78 16.85
N PHE A 362 4.57 19.80 16.90
CA PHE A 362 3.77 21.00 16.63
C PHE A 362 4.10 22.14 17.59
N ILE A 363 4.08 21.86 18.90
CA ILE A 363 4.34 22.86 19.95
C ILE A 363 5.77 23.43 19.84
N SER A 364 6.76 22.56 19.62
CA SER A 364 8.18 22.96 19.43
C SER A 364 8.38 23.81 18.16
N LEU A 365 7.61 23.56 17.09
CA LEU A 365 7.70 24.32 15.85
C LEU A 365 7.05 25.71 15.94
N GLU A 366 5.91 25.86 16.63
CA GLU A 366 5.22 27.15 16.82
C GLU A 366 5.90 28.06 17.87
N GLY A 367 6.61 27.49 18.86
CA GLY A 367 7.47 28.25 19.77
C GLY A 367 6.77 29.02 20.90
N SER A 368 5.44 28.92 21.05
CA SER A 368 4.67 29.37 22.23
C SER A 368 3.23 28.83 22.20
N MET A 369 2.64 28.59 23.38
CA MET A 369 1.24 28.17 23.57
C MET A 369 0.23 29.33 23.69
N LYS A 370 0.61 30.58 23.40
CA LYS A 370 -0.28 31.74 23.57
C LYS A 370 -1.02 32.07 22.28
N GLY A 371 -2.34 31.92 22.33
CA GLY A 371 -3.24 32.72 21.48
C GLY A 371 -2.99 34.21 21.75
N GLU A 372 -2.95 34.97 20.67
CA GLU A 372 -2.77 36.42 20.50
C GLU A 372 -2.76 37.33 21.75
N GLU A 373 -1.70 38.14 21.90
CA GLU A 373 -1.73 39.62 21.85
C GLU A 373 -0.35 40.20 22.22
N GLY A 374 0.13 41.19 21.45
CA GLY A 374 1.31 41.99 21.77
C GLY A 374 2.41 41.94 20.71
N ILE A 375 2.41 42.93 19.82
CA ILE A 375 3.60 43.31 19.04
C ILE A 375 4.64 43.81 20.04
N ASP A 376 5.75 43.08 20.18
CA ASP A 376 7.02 43.70 20.54
C ASP A 376 8.14 43.08 19.69
N GLU A 377 8.67 43.92 18.79
CA GLU A 377 9.88 43.71 18.01
C GLU A 377 11.10 43.82 18.95
N LYS A 378 11.99 42.82 19.10
CA LYS A 378 13.22 42.54 18.29
C LYS A 378 14.23 41.77 19.20
N PRO A 379 15.41 41.29 18.70
CA PRO A 379 15.83 40.93 17.34
C PRO A 379 16.49 39.52 17.22
N ASP A 380 16.71 39.07 15.97
CA ASP A 380 17.63 38.01 15.52
C ASP A 380 17.42 36.55 15.95
N LYS A 381 16.31 35.93 15.50
CA LYS A 381 16.33 34.51 15.13
C LYS A 381 16.18 34.40 13.62
N LYS A 382 17.25 33.95 12.92
CA LYS A 382 17.23 33.62 11.48
C LYS A 382 15.88 32.98 11.13
N LYS A 383 15.12 33.58 10.21
CA LYS A 383 13.83 33.06 9.70
C LYS A 383 13.94 31.54 9.52
N LYS A 384 13.18 30.79 10.32
CA LYS A 384 13.13 29.32 10.31
C LYS A 384 12.55 28.88 8.97
N VAL A 385 13.41 28.54 8.00
CA VAL A 385 12.95 28.05 6.69
C VAL A 385 12.62 26.58 6.86
N MET A 386 11.35 26.29 7.11
CA MET A 386 10.81 24.92 7.13
C MET A 386 10.67 24.38 5.70
N GLY A 387 10.58 23.06 5.59
CA GLY A 387 10.26 22.34 4.38
C GLY A 387 8.90 22.76 3.83
N LYS A 388 8.76 22.77 2.51
CA LYS A 388 7.51 23.19 1.86
C LYS A 388 6.35 22.26 2.22
N GLY A 389 6.59 20.96 2.30
CA GLY A 389 5.55 19.99 2.64
C GLY A 389 5.14 20.07 4.10
N THR A 390 6.12 20.10 5.01
CA THR A 390 5.88 20.28 6.45
C THR A 390 5.20 21.61 6.77
N THR A 391 5.51 22.70 6.05
CA THR A 391 4.80 23.99 6.20
C THR A 391 3.31 23.87 5.85
N LEU A 392 2.97 23.20 4.75
CA LEU A 392 1.57 22.98 4.36
C LEU A 392 0.82 22.10 5.37
N LEU A 393 1.51 21.10 5.94
CA LEU A 393 0.94 20.25 6.99
C LEU A 393 0.75 21.04 8.29
N MET A 394 1.73 21.86 8.69
CA MET A 394 1.65 22.74 9.85
C MET A 394 0.47 23.69 9.75
N GLN A 395 0.25 24.29 8.57
CA GLN A 395 -0.89 25.18 8.34
C GLN A 395 -2.22 24.42 8.44
N PHE A 396 -2.34 23.25 7.81
CA PHE A 396 -3.55 22.43 7.91
C PHE A 396 -3.83 22.00 9.35
N ILE A 397 -2.79 21.61 10.09
CA ILE A 397 -2.86 21.27 11.51
C ILE A 397 -3.36 22.49 12.29
N LYS A 398 -2.79 23.68 12.07
CA LYS A 398 -3.18 24.92 12.73
C LYS A 398 -4.66 25.27 12.48
N ASP A 399 -5.10 25.21 11.22
CA ASP A 399 -6.47 25.55 10.81
C ASP A 399 -7.50 24.58 11.42
N ASN A 400 -7.16 23.29 11.54
CA ASN A 400 -8.07 22.25 12.04
C ASN A 400 -7.95 21.96 13.54
N LEU A 401 -6.83 22.28 14.19
CA LEU A 401 -6.60 21.96 15.61
C LEU A 401 -6.84 23.14 16.54
N LEU A 402 -6.49 24.37 16.16
CA LEU A 402 -6.76 25.54 17.02
C LEU A 402 -8.24 25.90 17.07
N SER A 403 -8.96 25.71 15.95
CA SER A 403 -10.42 25.86 15.91
C SER A 403 -11.15 24.83 16.78
N VAL A 404 -10.57 23.65 17.00
CA VAL A 404 -11.17 22.57 17.80
C VAL A 404 -10.73 22.62 19.26
N ALA A 405 -9.48 22.95 19.57
CA ALA A 405 -8.98 23.06 20.95
C ALA A 405 -9.76 24.09 21.80
N ASN A 406 -10.23 25.17 21.16
CA ASN A 406 -11.10 26.18 21.78
C ASN A 406 -12.54 25.67 22.05
N ASN A 407 -12.95 24.58 21.41
CA ASN A 407 -14.29 23.97 21.53
C ASN A 407 -14.31 22.69 22.38
N VAL A 408 -13.16 22.19 22.86
CA VAL A 408 -13.09 21.02 23.75
C VAL A 408 -13.42 21.43 25.19
N THR A 409 -14.68 21.21 25.59
CA THR A 409 -15.22 21.38 26.95
C THR A 409 -15.17 20.09 27.79
N ASP A 410 -14.37 19.10 27.40
CA ASP A 410 -14.31 17.80 28.08
C ASP A 410 -13.59 17.90 29.44
N SER A 411 -14.23 17.42 30.50
CA SER A 411 -13.75 17.52 31.89
C SER A 411 -12.60 16.56 32.25
N SER A 412 -12.20 15.69 31.32
CA SER A 412 -11.13 14.68 31.51
C SER A 412 -9.75 15.13 31.02
N CYS A 413 -9.68 16.28 30.34
CA CYS A 413 -8.47 16.75 29.65
C CYS A 413 -8.02 18.07 30.29
N SER A 414 -7.00 18.00 31.13
CA SER A 414 -6.67 19.09 32.05
C SER A 414 -5.68 20.10 31.46
N THR A 415 -4.85 19.69 30.50
CA THR A 415 -3.79 20.53 29.91
C THR A 415 -3.94 20.71 28.39
N LEU A 416 -3.41 21.81 27.85
CA LEU A 416 -3.43 22.07 26.40
C LEU A 416 -2.74 20.97 25.56
N PRO A 417 -1.58 20.40 25.97
CA PRO A 417 -0.98 19.26 25.27
C PRO A 417 -1.90 18.05 25.15
N GLU A 418 -2.63 17.70 26.21
CA GLU A 418 -3.59 16.60 26.18
C GLU A 418 -4.73 16.88 25.19
N LYS A 419 -5.24 18.12 25.17
CA LYS A 419 -6.29 18.52 24.23
C LYS A 419 -5.82 18.42 22.79
N VAL A 420 -4.61 18.89 22.50
CA VAL A 420 -4.00 18.82 21.16
C VAL A 420 -3.77 17.37 20.75
N ALA A 421 -3.22 16.52 21.64
CA ALA A 421 -3.02 15.10 21.37
C ALA A 421 -4.34 14.36 21.11
N GLN A 422 -5.39 14.67 21.87
CA GLN A 422 -6.72 14.11 21.66
C GLN A 422 -7.32 14.57 20.32
N CYS A 423 -7.09 15.83 19.93
CA CYS A 423 -7.57 16.32 18.65
C CYS A 423 -6.83 15.69 17.46
N PHE A 424 -5.52 15.47 17.55
CA PHE A 424 -4.77 14.69 16.55
C PHE A 424 -5.31 13.26 16.44
N LEU A 425 -5.63 12.64 17.57
CA LEU A 425 -6.17 11.28 17.59
C LEU A 425 -7.57 11.21 16.96
N SER A 426 -8.44 12.19 17.21
CA SER A 426 -9.80 12.21 16.66
C SER A 426 -9.86 12.63 15.18
N HIS A 427 -8.92 13.47 14.73
CA HIS A 427 -8.83 13.94 13.34
C HIS A 427 -7.78 13.19 12.52
N PHE A 428 -7.32 12.04 13.01
CA PHE A 428 -6.28 11.24 12.36
C PHE A 428 -6.62 10.90 10.90
N GLU A 429 -7.88 10.52 10.66
CA GLU A 429 -8.36 10.14 9.32
C GLU A 429 -8.54 11.34 8.38
N SER A 430 -8.73 12.56 8.90
CA SER A 430 -8.78 13.78 8.07
C SER A 430 -7.40 14.29 7.66
N LEU A 431 -6.35 13.96 8.43
CA LEU A 431 -4.97 14.29 8.11
C LEU A 431 -4.45 13.45 6.92
N LEU A 432 -4.87 12.19 6.82
CA LEU A 432 -4.45 11.26 5.77
C LEU A 432 -4.60 11.81 4.33
N PRO A 433 -5.76 12.29 3.87
CA PRO A 433 -5.91 12.82 2.51
C PRO A 433 -5.04 14.05 2.29
N LYS A 434 -4.84 14.89 3.31
CA LYS A 434 -3.97 16.06 3.19
C LYS A 434 -2.51 15.66 3.01
N VAL A 435 -2.03 14.68 3.77
CA VAL A 435 -0.67 14.13 3.62
C VAL A 435 -0.46 13.61 2.21
N LYS A 436 -1.38 12.80 1.69
CA LYS A 436 -1.31 12.28 0.30
C LYS A 436 -1.23 13.42 -0.72
N GLN A 437 -2.12 14.40 -0.62
CA GLN A 437 -2.13 15.58 -1.50
C GLN A 437 -0.78 16.33 -1.46
N VAL A 438 -0.21 16.55 -0.28
CA VAL A 438 1.06 17.28 -0.12
C VAL A 438 2.24 16.50 -0.72
N VAL A 439 2.27 15.18 -0.56
CA VAL A 439 3.31 14.33 -1.15
C VAL A 439 3.20 14.35 -2.68
N GLU A 440 2.01 14.09 -3.23
CA GLU A 440 1.77 14.04 -4.69
C GLU A 440 2.05 15.39 -5.37
N SER A 441 1.55 16.49 -4.80
CA SER A 441 1.74 17.84 -5.36
C SER A 441 3.21 18.27 -5.37
N ASN A 442 4.01 17.84 -4.38
CA ASN A 442 5.43 18.16 -4.33
C ASN A 442 6.31 17.17 -5.12
N GLU A 443 5.83 15.95 -5.41
CA GLU A 443 6.48 15.01 -6.35
C GLU A 443 6.42 15.52 -7.79
N SER A 444 5.31 16.13 -8.22
CA SER A 444 5.10 16.66 -9.57
C SER A 444 6.06 17.79 -9.99
N ARG A 445 6.86 18.34 -9.07
CA ARG A 445 7.89 19.35 -9.37
C ARG A 445 9.27 18.75 -9.65
N ARG A 446 9.41 17.42 -9.70
CA ARG A 446 10.63 16.79 -10.22
C ARG A 446 10.74 17.14 -11.70
N LEU A 447 11.83 17.78 -12.09
CA LEU A 447 12.22 17.86 -13.50
C LEU A 447 12.22 16.43 -14.06
N PRO A 448 11.54 16.17 -15.19
CA PRO A 448 11.55 14.87 -15.83
C PRO A 448 12.99 14.40 -15.99
N LYS A 449 13.32 13.26 -15.37
CA LYS A 449 14.66 12.69 -15.43
C LYS A 449 14.67 11.59 -16.48
N LEU A 450 15.64 11.65 -17.37
CA LEU A 450 15.88 10.58 -18.34
C LEU A 450 16.19 9.27 -17.62
N VAL A 451 15.66 8.17 -18.16
CA VAL A 451 16.00 6.82 -17.73
C VAL A 451 17.51 6.65 -17.89
N LYS A 452 18.19 6.06 -16.89
CA LYS A 452 19.63 5.79 -16.98
C LYS A 452 19.89 5.06 -18.30
N VAL A 453 20.93 5.45 -19.03
CA VAL A 453 21.31 4.95 -20.38
C VAL A 453 20.62 5.64 -21.57
N THR A 454 19.49 6.32 -21.37
CA THR A 454 18.81 7.04 -22.47
C THR A 454 19.36 8.46 -22.68
N ARG A 455 19.40 8.89 -23.94
CA ARG A 455 19.80 10.25 -24.34
C ARG A 455 18.81 10.88 -25.33
N ASP A 456 18.56 12.17 -25.16
CA ASP A 456 17.82 13.02 -26.11
C ASP A 456 18.75 13.68 -27.12
N PHE A 457 18.27 13.86 -28.35
CA PHE A 457 18.97 14.61 -29.40
C PHE A 457 18.14 15.85 -29.78
N ALA A 458 18.76 17.03 -29.69
CA ALA A 458 18.12 18.30 -30.02
C ALA A 458 18.15 18.60 -31.52
N LYS A 459 17.49 19.70 -31.92
CA LYS A 459 17.26 20.10 -33.31
C LYS A 459 18.52 20.06 -34.18
N GLU A 460 19.62 20.62 -33.70
CA GLU A 460 20.89 20.70 -34.45
C GLU A 460 21.49 19.31 -34.70
N GLN A 461 21.37 18.41 -33.72
CA GLN A 461 21.86 17.04 -33.82
C GLN A 461 21.00 16.20 -34.75
N MET A 462 19.67 16.37 -34.71
CA MET A 462 18.74 15.65 -35.57
C MET A 462 18.93 16.01 -37.05
N VAL A 463 19.14 17.29 -37.38
CA VAL A 463 19.38 17.73 -38.76
C VAL A 463 20.63 17.06 -39.36
N VAL A 464 21.70 16.91 -38.58
CA VAL A 464 22.93 16.22 -39.04
C VAL A 464 22.67 14.72 -39.19
N ARG A 465 21.98 14.11 -38.22
CA ARG A 465 21.68 12.66 -38.23
C ARG A 465 20.80 12.27 -39.41
N GLU A 466 19.74 13.04 -39.70
CA GLU A 466 18.85 12.78 -40.83
C GLU A 466 19.58 12.82 -42.17
N LYS A 467 20.48 13.80 -42.36
CA LYS A 467 21.33 13.87 -43.56
C LYS A 467 22.24 12.65 -43.69
N ALA A 468 22.90 12.24 -42.60
CA ALA A 468 23.76 11.07 -42.59
C ALA A 468 22.96 9.78 -42.88
N PHE A 469 21.82 9.60 -42.23
CA PHE A 469 20.96 8.42 -42.42
C PHE A 469 20.41 8.34 -43.84
N ALA A 470 20.08 9.47 -44.46
CA ALA A 470 19.64 9.51 -45.87
C ALA A 470 20.76 9.05 -46.82
N ILE A 471 21.99 9.55 -46.64
CA ILE A 471 23.14 9.17 -47.46
C ILE A 471 23.42 7.66 -47.31
N ILE A 472 23.51 7.19 -46.06
CA ILE A 472 23.80 5.79 -45.74
C ILE A 472 22.70 4.88 -46.31
N GLY A 473 21.44 5.21 -46.07
CA GLY A 473 20.29 4.45 -46.59
C GLY A 473 20.29 4.39 -48.12
N ASN A 474 20.62 5.49 -48.81
CA ASN A 474 20.70 5.53 -50.27
C ASN A 474 21.83 4.67 -50.83
N VAL A 475 22.97 4.57 -50.13
CA VAL A 475 24.05 3.65 -50.52
C VAL A 475 23.57 2.21 -50.43
N PHE A 476 22.92 1.82 -49.34
CA PHE A 476 22.41 0.45 -49.17
C PHE A 476 21.32 0.08 -50.16
N LYS A 477 20.37 0.99 -50.41
CA LYS A 477 19.31 0.78 -51.42
C LYS A 477 19.89 0.54 -52.82
N ARG A 478 20.94 1.28 -53.21
CA ARG A 478 21.63 1.09 -54.50
C ARG A 478 22.23 -0.32 -54.66
N HIS A 479 22.57 -0.99 -53.55
CA HIS A 479 23.13 -2.34 -53.53
C HIS A 479 22.05 -3.43 -53.30
N GLY A 480 20.77 -3.09 -53.43
CA GLY A 480 19.65 -4.03 -53.32
C GLY A 480 19.26 -4.41 -51.89
N ALA A 481 19.70 -3.65 -50.88
CA ALA A 481 19.30 -3.88 -49.49
C ALA A 481 17.97 -3.17 -49.17
N MET A 482 17.09 -3.84 -48.42
CA MET A 482 15.81 -3.30 -47.98
C MET A 482 15.87 -2.79 -46.53
N ALA A 483 15.05 -1.80 -46.19
CA ALA A 483 14.92 -1.35 -44.81
C ALA A 483 14.24 -2.45 -43.98
N LEU A 484 14.83 -2.80 -42.84
CA LEU A 484 14.18 -3.65 -41.83
C LEU A 484 14.06 -2.85 -40.54
N ASP A 485 12.91 -2.92 -39.89
CA ASP A 485 12.73 -2.46 -38.51
C ASP A 485 12.35 -3.64 -37.62
N THR A 486 12.86 -3.62 -36.39
CA THR A 486 12.66 -4.68 -35.40
C THR A 486 12.27 -4.06 -34.06
N PRO A 487 11.56 -4.78 -33.17
CA PRO A 487 11.18 -4.27 -31.85
C PRO A 487 12.37 -3.83 -31.00
N VAL A 488 12.16 -2.80 -30.17
CA VAL A 488 13.18 -2.20 -29.27
C VAL A 488 13.53 -3.12 -28.09
N PHE A 489 12.58 -3.97 -27.70
CA PHE A 489 12.73 -4.95 -26.63
C PHE A 489 12.67 -6.35 -27.21
N GLU A 490 13.43 -7.25 -26.61
CA GLU A 490 13.40 -8.68 -26.90
C GLU A 490 13.13 -9.43 -25.59
N LEU A 491 12.62 -10.67 -25.67
CA LEU A 491 12.51 -11.51 -24.50
C LEU A 491 13.90 -11.73 -23.89
N ARG A 492 14.01 -11.67 -22.57
CA ARG A 492 15.31 -11.81 -21.89
C ARG A 492 16.03 -13.09 -22.32
N GLU A 493 15.29 -14.20 -22.47
CA GLU A 493 15.81 -15.49 -22.95
C GLU A 493 16.44 -15.43 -24.35
N THR A 494 15.93 -14.56 -25.23
CA THR A 494 16.45 -14.38 -26.59
C THR A 494 17.81 -13.68 -26.58
N LEU A 495 18.06 -12.83 -25.58
CA LEU A 495 19.31 -12.09 -25.41
C LEU A 495 20.33 -12.86 -24.57
N THR A 496 19.91 -13.59 -23.54
CA THR A 496 20.84 -14.33 -22.65
C THR A 496 21.44 -15.58 -23.29
N GLY A 497 20.74 -16.19 -24.26
CA GLY A 497 21.21 -17.43 -24.91
C GLY A 497 22.47 -17.30 -25.77
N LYS A 498 22.85 -16.08 -26.19
CA LYS A 498 24.00 -15.84 -27.07
C LYS A 498 25.22 -15.21 -26.40
N TYR A 499 25.08 -14.64 -25.19
CA TYR A 499 26.07 -13.67 -24.67
C TYR A 499 26.73 -14.02 -23.32
N GLY A 500 26.48 -15.18 -22.72
CA GLY A 500 27.29 -15.69 -21.59
C GLY A 500 27.64 -14.65 -20.50
N GLU A 501 28.95 -14.51 -20.20
CA GLU A 501 29.49 -13.60 -19.16
C GLU A 501 29.28 -12.08 -19.44
N ASP A 502 28.89 -11.70 -20.68
CA ASP A 502 28.62 -10.31 -21.09
C ASP A 502 27.18 -9.84 -20.80
N SER A 503 26.41 -10.64 -20.05
CA SER A 503 25.06 -10.31 -19.58
C SER A 503 24.94 -8.99 -18.77
N LYS A 504 26.06 -8.37 -18.39
CA LYS A 504 26.12 -7.08 -17.68
C LYS A 504 25.67 -5.87 -18.53
N LEU A 505 25.47 -6.04 -19.84
CA LEU A 505 25.04 -4.98 -20.76
C LEU A 505 23.53 -4.97 -21.03
N ILE A 506 22.78 -5.93 -20.49
CA ILE A 506 21.34 -6.08 -20.72
C ILE A 506 20.55 -5.25 -19.69
N TYR A 507 19.63 -4.40 -20.15
CA TYR A 507 18.73 -3.64 -19.28
C TYR A 507 17.34 -4.26 -19.25
N ASP A 508 17.00 -4.89 -18.14
CA ASP A 508 15.73 -5.61 -17.95
C ASP A 508 14.56 -4.66 -17.67
N LEU A 509 13.39 -5.05 -18.17
CA LEU A 509 12.11 -4.39 -18.02
C LEU A 509 11.06 -5.43 -17.61
N ALA A 510 10.19 -5.06 -16.68
CA ALA A 510 9.00 -5.83 -16.38
C ALA A 510 7.86 -5.32 -17.26
N ASP A 511 7.26 -6.20 -18.05
CA ASP A 511 6.02 -5.88 -18.74
C ASP A 511 4.83 -5.84 -17.76
N GLN A 512 3.64 -5.48 -18.24
CA GLN A 512 2.43 -5.45 -17.39
C GLN A 512 1.86 -6.86 -17.09
N GLY A 513 2.34 -7.91 -17.77
CA GLY A 513 1.88 -9.29 -17.67
C GLY A 513 2.78 -10.21 -16.83
N GLY A 514 3.96 -9.73 -16.40
CA GLY A 514 4.97 -10.50 -15.66
C GLY A 514 6.07 -11.14 -16.51
N GLU A 515 6.05 -10.98 -17.85
CA GLU A 515 7.12 -11.45 -18.73
C GLU A 515 8.33 -10.50 -18.66
N ILE A 516 9.52 -11.10 -18.51
CA ILE A 516 10.78 -10.35 -18.40
C ILE A 516 11.29 -10.05 -19.81
N CYS A 517 11.21 -8.79 -20.19
CA CYS A 517 11.76 -8.28 -21.44
C CYS A 517 13.06 -7.52 -21.15
N SER A 518 13.91 -7.35 -22.15
CA SER A 518 15.10 -6.49 -22.02
C SER A 518 15.30 -5.61 -23.26
N LEU A 519 15.91 -4.44 -23.06
CA LEU A 519 16.33 -3.57 -24.15
C LEU A 519 17.37 -4.26 -25.02
N ARG A 520 17.22 -4.15 -26.35
CA ARG A 520 18.25 -4.59 -27.29
C ARG A 520 19.47 -3.66 -27.23
N TYR A 521 20.66 -4.23 -27.17
CA TYR A 521 21.94 -3.50 -27.25
C TYR A 521 22.62 -3.68 -28.62
N ASP A 522 22.01 -4.43 -29.55
CA ASP A 522 22.41 -4.47 -30.96
C ASP A 522 21.22 -4.73 -31.87
N LEU A 523 21.45 -4.66 -33.19
CA LEU A 523 20.44 -4.96 -34.23
C LEU A 523 20.65 -6.35 -34.86
N THR A 524 21.53 -7.16 -34.27
CA THR A 524 21.93 -8.49 -34.73
C THR A 524 20.97 -9.54 -34.21
N VAL A 525 20.72 -9.54 -32.90
CA VAL A 525 19.84 -10.53 -32.26
C VAL A 525 18.41 -10.42 -32.78
N PRO A 526 17.80 -9.21 -32.86
CA PRO A 526 16.46 -9.06 -33.44
C PRO A 526 16.39 -9.51 -34.91
N PHE A 527 17.48 -9.33 -35.66
CA PHE A 527 17.55 -9.78 -37.04
C PHE A 527 17.65 -11.30 -37.17
N ALA A 528 18.50 -11.94 -36.37
CA ALA A 528 18.61 -13.39 -36.34
C ALA A 528 17.27 -14.03 -35.97
N ARG A 529 16.55 -13.47 -34.98
CA ARG A 529 15.18 -13.87 -34.64
C ARG A 529 14.24 -13.69 -35.84
N TYR A 530 14.26 -12.53 -36.49
CA TYR A 530 13.42 -12.26 -37.66
C TYR A 530 13.66 -13.26 -38.79
N VAL A 531 14.93 -13.57 -39.10
CA VAL A 531 15.31 -14.56 -40.12
C VAL A 531 14.81 -15.95 -39.75
N ALA A 532 15.01 -16.38 -38.49
CA ALA A 532 14.60 -17.69 -38.00
C ALA A 532 13.07 -17.86 -38.00
N MET A 533 12.33 -16.84 -37.52
CA MET A 533 10.86 -16.86 -37.49
C MET A 533 10.24 -16.92 -38.89
N ASN A 534 10.89 -16.33 -39.89
CA ASN A 534 10.38 -16.27 -41.26
C ASN A 534 11.01 -17.32 -42.20
N GLY A 535 11.89 -18.20 -41.69
CA GLY A 535 12.52 -19.25 -42.48
C GLY A 535 13.34 -18.73 -43.67
N LEU A 536 13.94 -17.55 -43.55
CA LEU A 536 14.65 -16.91 -44.66
C LEU A 536 16.05 -17.53 -44.83
N THR A 537 16.39 -17.92 -46.07
CA THR A 537 17.72 -18.48 -46.39
C THR A 537 18.71 -17.41 -46.83
N SER A 538 18.24 -16.33 -47.47
CA SER A 538 19.06 -15.17 -47.83
C SER A 538 18.25 -13.88 -47.68
N PHE A 539 18.88 -12.82 -47.17
CA PHE A 539 18.24 -11.52 -46.99
C PHE A 539 19.25 -10.37 -46.96
N ARG A 540 19.08 -9.38 -47.85
CA ARG A 540 19.88 -8.15 -47.86
C ARG A 540 19.09 -7.01 -47.24
N ARG A 541 19.60 -6.46 -46.13
CA ARG A 541 18.92 -5.39 -45.40
C ARG A 541 19.84 -4.29 -44.93
N TYR A 542 19.24 -3.16 -44.58
CA TYR A 542 19.83 -2.15 -43.73
C TYR A 542 18.85 -1.79 -42.61
N GLN A 543 19.37 -1.45 -41.44
CA GLN A 543 18.58 -0.95 -40.31
C GLN A 543 19.37 0.15 -39.61
N ILE A 544 18.69 1.24 -39.30
CA ILE A 544 19.23 2.37 -38.56
C ILE A 544 18.26 2.61 -37.41
N ALA A 545 18.68 2.31 -36.19
CA ALA A 545 17.81 2.43 -35.03
C ALA A 545 18.61 2.74 -33.77
N LYS A 546 17.91 3.25 -32.74
CA LYS A 546 18.53 3.55 -31.45
C LYS A 546 18.89 2.28 -30.69
N VAL A 547 20.11 2.30 -30.17
CA VAL A 547 20.69 1.30 -29.29
C VAL A 547 21.07 1.99 -27.98
N GLU A 548 20.73 1.38 -26.86
CA GLU A 548 20.94 1.92 -25.51
C GLU A 548 22.04 1.08 -24.84
N GLU A 549 23.21 1.67 -24.55
CA GLU A 549 24.41 0.96 -24.07
C GLU A 549 24.89 1.54 -22.72
N THR A 550 25.16 0.68 -21.73
CA THR A 550 25.47 1.07 -20.35
C THR A 550 26.87 1.69 -20.14
N THR A 551 27.74 1.69 -21.14
CA THR A 551 29.12 2.22 -21.06
C THR A 551 29.35 3.44 -21.97
N HIS A 552 29.98 4.48 -21.42
CA HIS A 552 30.30 5.71 -22.14
C HIS A 552 31.44 5.50 -23.15
N LEU A 553 31.13 5.44 -24.44
CA LEU A 553 32.14 5.58 -25.50
C LEU A 553 32.58 7.05 -25.62
N LYS A 554 33.89 7.29 -25.53
CA LYS A 554 34.51 8.61 -25.67
C LYS A 554 34.33 9.16 -27.09
N GLN A 555 34.18 10.47 -27.14
CA GLN A 555 33.88 11.31 -28.29
C GLN A 555 35.02 11.32 -29.33
N ASP A 556 34.92 10.54 -30.41
CA ASP A 556 35.75 10.70 -31.62
C ASP A 556 34.90 10.63 -32.91
N THR A 557 33.96 11.56 -33.03
CA THR A 557 32.93 11.58 -34.09
C THR A 557 33.45 12.02 -35.46
N VAL A 558 34.48 12.88 -35.54
CA VAL A 558 34.88 13.54 -36.78
C VAL A 558 35.84 12.70 -37.63
N ASN A 559 36.80 12.02 -36.99
CA ASN A 559 37.72 11.11 -37.69
C ASN A 559 37.00 9.86 -38.24
N PHE A 560 35.90 9.48 -37.59
CA PHE A 560 35.09 8.32 -37.92
C PHE A 560 34.22 8.52 -39.17
N ILE A 561 33.62 9.71 -39.34
CA ILE A 561 32.81 10.04 -40.53
C ILE A 561 33.68 10.06 -41.80
N ASN A 562 34.93 10.56 -41.70
CA ASN A 562 35.87 10.54 -42.81
C ASN A 562 36.31 9.12 -43.19
N ALA A 563 36.45 8.21 -42.22
CA ALA A 563 36.73 6.79 -42.49
C ALA A 563 35.55 6.10 -43.20
N ILE A 564 34.30 6.40 -42.80
CA ILE A 564 33.08 5.86 -43.43
C ILE A 564 32.93 6.35 -44.89
N LEU A 565 33.12 7.65 -45.15
CA LEU A 565 33.05 8.20 -46.51
C LEU A 565 34.13 7.60 -47.43
N THR A 566 35.34 7.37 -46.90
CA THR A 566 36.45 6.80 -47.68
C THR A 566 36.24 5.31 -47.99
N LEU A 567 35.63 4.54 -47.08
CA LEU A 567 35.32 3.13 -47.33
C LEU A 567 34.14 2.94 -48.29
N LEU A 568 33.09 3.78 -48.18
CA LEU A 568 31.89 3.69 -49.02
C LEU A 568 32.12 4.21 -50.45
N LEU A 569 33.08 5.09 -50.67
CA LEU A 569 33.44 5.61 -52.00
C LEU A 569 34.38 4.68 -52.80
N ASN A 570 35.01 3.68 -52.18
CA ASN A 570 35.96 2.75 -52.80
C ASN A 570 35.38 1.33 -53.08
N ILE A 571 34.07 1.16 -53.00
CA ILE A 571 33.41 -0.12 -53.31
C ILE A 571 33.29 -0.26 -54.84
N GLY A 572 34.35 -0.75 -55.46
CA GLY A 572 34.36 -1.25 -56.84
C GLY A 572 34.43 -2.78 -56.87
N ASP A 573 33.53 -3.39 -57.65
CA ASP A 573 33.57 -4.73 -58.28
C ASP A 573 34.17 -5.95 -57.53
N TYR A 574 33.97 -6.08 -56.21
CA TYR A 574 34.22 -7.35 -55.51
C TYR A 574 32.96 -7.84 -54.79
N GLU A 575 32.68 -9.15 -54.87
CA GLU A 575 31.73 -9.82 -53.96
C GLU A 575 32.27 -9.68 -52.54
N VAL A 576 31.66 -8.83 -51.71
CA VAL A 576 32.11 -8.65 -50.34
C VAL A 576 31.03 -8.96 -49.32
N SER A 577 31.25 -10.03 -48.57
CA SER A 577 30.67 -10.25 -47.24
C SER A 577 31.43 -9.38 -46.23
N VAL A 578 31.24 -8.06 -46.24
CA VAL A 578 31.89 -7.20 -45.23
C VAL A 578 31.09 -7.27 -43.93
N LEU A 579 31.66 -7.84 -42.87
CA LEU A 579 31.19 -7.60 -41.51
C LEU A 579 31.80 -6.27 -41.04
N VAL A 580 30.96 -5.24 -40.90
CA VAL A 580 31.40 -3.94 -40.38
C VAL A 580 30.67 -3.66 -39.07
N THR A 581 31.33 -3.99 -37.96
CA THR A 581 30.94 -3.60 -36.61
C THR A 581 31.59 -2.25 -36.27
N PHE A 582 30.76 -1.25 -35.97
CA PHE A 582 31.24 0.11 -35.73
C PHE A 582 30.55 0.67 -34.48
N SER A 583 31.33 0.90 -33.41
CA SER A 583 30.93 1.59 -32.18
C SER A 583 30.72 3.09 -32.40
N PHE A 584 29.72 3.43 -33.20
CA PHE A 584 28.79 4.51 -32.93
C PHE A 584 27.52 3.85 -32.36
N PRO A 585 26.69 4.47 -31.51
CA PRO A 585 25.58 3.74 -30.86
C PRO A 585 24.42 3.32 -31.82
N TYR A 586 24.65 3.17 -33.14
CA TYR A 586 23.58 3.18 -34.13
C TYR A 586 23.81 2.41 -35.46
N LEU A 587 24.84 1.57 -35.66
CA LEU A 587 24.94 0.85 -36.95
C LEU A 587 25.52 -0.57 -36.87
N PHE A 588 24.72 -1.56 -37.30
CA PHE A 588 25.13 -2.95 -37.49
C PHE A 588 24.69 -3.45 -38.87
N PHE A 589 25.57 -4.18 -39.57
CA PHE A 589 25.36 -4.70 -40.93
C PHE A 589 25.56 -6.22 -40.97
N TYR A 590 24.66 -6.94 -41.64
CA TYR A 590 24.75 -8.38 -41.89
C TYR A 590 24.33 -8.73 -43.32
N ILE A 591 25.20 -9.44 -44.04
CA ILE A 591 24.83 -10.24 -45.22
C ILE A 591 24.93 -11.71 -44.78
N LEU A 592 23.79 -12.40 -44.74
CA LEU A 592 23.75 -13.87 -44.73
C LEU A 592 23.65 -14.32 -46.20
N LYS A 593 24.62 -15.12 -46.64
CA LYS A 593 24.61 -15.77 -47.96
C LYS A 593 23.72 -17.01 -47.91
#